data_AF-A0A8S0FK87-F1
#
_entry.id   AF-A0A8S0FK87-F1
#
_cell.length_a   1.000
_cell.length_b   1.000
_cell.length_c   1.000
_cell.angle_alpha   90.00
_cell.angle_beta   90.00
_cell.angle_gamma   90.00
#
_symmetry.space_group_name_H-M   'P 1'
#
loop_
_entity.id
_entity.type
_entity.pdbx_description
1 polymer ?
#
loop_
_entity_poly.entity_id
_entity_poly.type
_entity_poly.pdbx_seq_one_letter_code
_entity_poly.pdbx_strand_id
1 'polypeptide(L)'
;MGMTPLEGLMMGTRSGDVDFGAMSWVASQTNQSLGDLERVVNKESGLLGISGLSSDLRVLEKAWHEGHERAQLAIKTFVHRIARHIAGHAASLHRLDGIIFTGGIGENSSLIRRLVMEHLAVLGVEIDTEMNQIALTLLESELFPVKMRVSFAP
;
A
#
# COMPACT_ATOMS: atom_id res chain seq x y z
N MET A 1 4.56 7.13 -8.75
CA MET A 1 5.36 8.21 -8.16
C MET A 1 5.54 9.27 -9.24
N GLY A 2 5.75 10.52 -8.84
CA GLY A 2 5.88 11.65 -9.76
C GLY A 2 7.29 12.20 -9.80
N MET A 3 7.40 13.53 -9.79
CA MET A 3 8.68 14.23 -9.81
C MET A 3 9.59 13.86 -8.63
N THR A 4 9.01 13.61 -7.45
CA THR A 4 9.75 13.14 -6.27
C THR A 4 9.20 11.79 -5.78
N PRO A 5 9.96 11.06 -4.95
CA PRO A 5 9.50 9.82 -4.32
C PRO A 5 8.33 9.95 -3.33
N LEU A 6 7.76 11.14 -3.13
CA LEU A 6 6.70 11.39 -2.16
C LEU A 6 5.30 11.05 -2.70
N GLU A 7 5.04 11.30 -3.97
CA GLU A 7 3.71 11.16 -4.59
C GLU A 7 3.31 9.68 -4.80
N GLY A 8 2.02 9.41 -4.66
CA GLY A 8 1.37 8.14 -4.93
C GLY A 8 0.95 7.42 -3.65
N LEU A 9 1.46 6.20 -3.49
CA LEU A 9 1.14 5.37 -2.34
C LEU A 9 1.61 6.01 -1.03
N MET A 10 0.78 5.89 0.00
CA MET A 10 1.24 6.02 1.37
C MET A 10 2.33 4.95 1.62
N MET A 11 3.41 5.27 2.33
CA MET A 11 4.53 4.34 2.55
C MET A 11 4.85 4.20 4.05
N GLY A 12 6.01 3.64 4.39
CA GLY A 12 6.48 3.51 5.79
C GLY A 12 6.47 4.84 6.54
N THR A 13 7.14 5.86 6.00
CA THR A 13 7.23 7.20 6.60
C THR A 13 6.74 8.33 5.69
N ARG A 14 6.41 8.02 4.43
CA ARG A 14 5.98 8.99 3.44
C ARG A 14 4.46 9.07 3.37
N SER A 15 3.91 10.27 3.19
CA SER A 15 2.47 10.51 3.13
C SER A 15 1.78 9.83 1.94
N GLY A 16 2.45 9.79 0.78
CA GLY A 16 1.75 9.56 -0.49
C GLY A 16 0.95 10.79 -0.92
N ASP A 17 -0.06 10.59 -1.77
CA ASP A 17 -0.93 11.67 -2.24
C ASP A 17 -1.61 12.39 -1.06
N VAL A 18 -1.37 13.69 -0.99
CA VAL A 18 -1.90 14.61 0.02
C VAL A 18 -2.36 15.89 -0.66
N ASP A 19 -3.49 16.42 -0.22
CA ASP A 19 -4.04 17.67 -0.74
C ASP A 19 -3.13 18.85 -0.37
N PHE A 20 -2.69 19.61 -1.38
CA PHE A 20 -1.89 20.81 -1.19
C PHE A 20 -2.63 21.89 -0.39
N GLY A 21 -3.94 22.02 -0.55
CA GLY A 21 -4.77 22.94 0.23
C GLY A 21 -4.75 22.58 1.72
N ALA A 22 -4.87 21.29 2.05
CA ALA A 22 -4.73 20.80 3.42
C ALA A 22 -3.32 21.07 3.97
N MET A 23 -2.27 20.84 3.19
CA MET A 23 -0.89 21.15 3.60
C MET A 23 -0.68 22.64 3.88
N SER A 24 -1.21 23.52 3.02
CA SER A 24 -1.17 24.96 3.22
C SER A 24 -1.94 25.39 4.47
N TRP A 25 -3.09 24.79 4.72
CA TRP A 25 -3.87 25.03 5.93
C TRP A 25 -3.09 24.61 7.18
N VAL A 26 -2.52 23.39 7.20
CA VAL A 26 -1.69 22.92 8.33
C VAL A 26 -0.53 23.87 8.59
N ALA A 27 0.21 24.28 7.55
CA ALA A 27 1.30 25.25 7.66
C ALA A 27 0.86 26.51 8.43
N SER A 28 -0.30 27.06 8.05
CA SER A 28 -0.85 28.27 8.67
C SER A 28 -1.26 28.07 10.13
N GLN A 29 -1.82 26.91 10.47
CA GLN A 29 -2.33 26.63 11.82
C GLN A 29 -1.22 26.27 12.80
N THR A 30 -0.16 25.61 12.33
CA THR A 30 0.96 25.16 13.17
C THR A 30 2.17 26.08 13.09
N ASN A 31 2.09 27.15 12.30
CA ASN A 31 3.20 28.07 12.00
C ASN A 31 4.46 27.33 11.51
N GLN A 32 4.27 26.28 10.71
CA GLN A 32 5.33 25.47 10.15
C GLN A 32 5.75 25.98 8.77
N SER A 33 7.06 25.98 8.52
CA SER A 33 7.60 26.30 7.19
C SER A 33 7.40 25.14 6.21
N LEU A 34 7.60 25.40 4.92
CA LEU A 34 7.62 24.32 3.91
C LEU A 34 8.70 23.27 4.20
N GLY A 35 9.85 23.67 4.76
CA GLY A 35 10.91 22.73 5.14
C GLY A 35 10.49 21.83 6.33
N ASP A 36 9.73 22.38 7.28
CA ASP A 36 9.16 21.58 8.37
C ASP A 36 8.15 20.57 7.84
N LEU A 37 7.27 21.01 6.95
CA LEU A 37 6.28 20.13 6.33
C LEU A 37 6.93 19.08 5.45
N GLU A 38 8.00 19.41 4.71
CA GLU A 38 8.77 18.45 3.92
C GLU A 38 9.32 17.32 4.79
N ARG A 39 9.89 17.66 5.96
CA ARG A 39 10.33 16.66 6.95
C ARG A 39 9.16 15.79 7.41
N VAL A 40 8.02 16.40 7.78
CA VAL A 40 6.84 15.67 8.25
C VAL A 40 6.33 14.69 7.20
N VAL A 41 6.12 15.14 5.96
CA VAL A 41 5.55 14.30 4.88
C VAL A 41 6.50 13.21 4.42
N ASN A 42 7.82 13.36 4.63
CA ASN A 42 8.81 12.35 4.24
C ASN A 42 9.18 11.36 5.36
N LYS A 43 9.18 11.80 6.61
CA LYS A 43 9.81 11.07 7.73
C LYS A 43 8.86 10.70 8.85
N GLU A 44 7.73 11.39 9.00
CA GLU A 44 6.83 11.24 10.15
C GLU A 44 5.39 10.93 9.76
N SER A 45 5.14 10.68 8.47
CA SER A 45 3.83 10.37 7.93
C SER A 45 3.70 8.88 7.66
N GLY A 46 2.75 8.51 6.79
CA GLY A 46 2.60 7.13 6.32
C GLY A 46 2.14 6.17 7.41
N LEU A 47 2.60 4.92 7.32
CA LEU A 47 2.36 3.88 8.32
C LEU A 47 2.78 4.35 9.72
N LEU A 48 3.94 5.00 9.84
CA LEU A 48 4.44 5.54 11.11
C LEU A 48 3.48 6.59 11.68
N GLY A 49 3.10 7.59 10.88
CA GLY A 49 2.25 8.70 11.34
C GLY A 49 0.85 8.23 11.77
N ILE A 50 0.21 7.37 10.98
CA ILE A 50 -1.13 6.87 11.30
C ILE A 50 -1.09 5.90 12.48
N SER A 51 -0.16 4.95 12.49
CA SER A 51 -0.08 3.97 13.59
C SER A 51 0.37 4.59 14.90
N GLY A 52 1.23 5.62 14.84
CA GLY A 52 1.94 6.15 16.00
C GLY A 52 2.92 5.15 16.61
N LEU A 53 3.26 4.08 15.89
CA LEU A 53 4.00 2.93 16.42
C LEU A 53 5.27 2.63 15.63
N SER A 54 5.14 2.33 14.34
CA SER A 54 6.28 1.91 13.52
C SER A 54 6.03 2.14 12.03
N SER A 55 7.10 2.31 11.27
CA SER A 55 7.09 2.24 9.81
C SER A 55 7.29 0.81 9.28
N ASP A 56 7.67 -0.14 10.14
CA ASP A 56 7.87 -1.56 9.80
C ASP A 56 6.54 -2.32 9.84
N LEU A 57 6.13 -2.84 8.68
CA LEU A 57 4.87 -3.55 8.52
C LEU A 57 4.78 -4.81 9.40
N ARG A 58 5.88 -5.51 9.67
CA ARG A 58 5.87 -6.72 10.53
C ARG A 58 5.44 -6.40 11.95
N VAL A 59 5.88 -5.25 12.46
CA VAL A 59 5.48 -4.73 13.77
C VAL A 59 4.00 -4.38 13.77
N LEU A 60 3.52 -3.74 12.69
CA LEU A 60 2.11 -3.36 12.57
C LEU A 60 1.17 -4.55 12.38
N GLU A 61 1.58 -5.61 11.67
CA GLU A 61 0.80 -6.84 11.53
C GLU A 61 0.67 -7.56 12.89
N LYS A 62 1.75 -7.64 13.66
CA LYS A 62 1.68 -8.16 15.04
C LYS A 62 0.71 -7.33 15.89
N ALA A 63 0.85 -6.00 15.87
CA ALA A 63 -0.02 -5.10 16.63
C ALA A 63 -1.49 -5.18 16.15
N TRP A 64 -1.73 -5.37 14.85
CA TRP A 64 -3.05 -5.63 14.30
C TRP A 64 -3.70 -6.85 14.96
N HIS A 65 -2.97 -7.97 15.04
CA HIS A 65 -3.47 -9.21 15.63
C HIS A 65 -3.69 -9.12 17.14
N GLU A 66 -2.95 -8.23 17.81
CA GLU A 66 -3.13 -7.89 19.22
C GLU A 66 -4.28 -6.88 19.45
N GLY A 67 -4.98 -6.44 18.39
CA GLY A 67 -6.13 -5.53 18.49
C GLY A 67 -5.80 -4.04 18.50
N HIS A 68 -4.58 -3.64 18.12
CA HIS A 68 -4.17 -2.23 18.11
C HIS A 68 -4.86 -1.43 17.00
N GLU A 69 -5.88 -0.65 17.35
CA GLU A 69 -6.76 0.04 16.39
C GLU A 69 -6.02 0.92 15.37
N ARG A 70 -5.05 1.72 15.81
CA ARG A 70 -4.29 2.60 14.91
C ARG A 70 -3.38 1.82 13.95
N ALA A 71 -2.92 0.63 14.33
CA ALA A 71 -2.14 -0.22 13.43
C ALA A 71 -3.06 -0.84 12.36
N GLN A 72 -4.26 -1.24 12.78
CA GLN A 72 -5.29 -1.71 11.86
C GLN A 72 -5.71 -0.62 10.86
N LEU A 73 -5.91 0.62 11.33
CA LEU A 73 -6.23 1.76 10.49
C LEU A 73 -5.11 2.08 9.51
N ALA A 74 -3.85 2.08 9.95
CA ALA A 74 -2.69 2.32 9.10
C ALA A 74 -2.60 1.30 7.96
N ILE A 75 -2.72 0.00 8.28
CA ILE A 75 -2.68 -1.08 7.29
C ILE A 75 -3.89 -0.99 6.34
N LYS A 76 -5.12 -0.77 6.83
CA LYS A 76 -6.30 -0.62 5.98
C LYS A 76 -6.16 0.56 5.01
N THR A 77 -5.63 1.69 5.48
CA THR A 77 -5.40 2.88 4.65
C THR A 77 -4.34 2.61 3.57
N PHE A 78 -3.27 1.89 3.93
CA PHE A 78 -2.23 1.47 3.00
C PHE A 78 -2.78 0.56 1.90
N VAL A 79 -3.52 -0.49 2.28
CA VAL A 79 -4.22 -1.41 1.36
C VAL A 79 -5.16 -0.65 0.43
N HIS A 80 -6.01 0.22 0.98
CA HIS A 80 -6.98 0.99 0.20
C HIS A 80 -6.29 1.83 -0.88
N ARG A 81 -5.21 2.54 -0.52
CA ARG A 81 -4.46 3.33 -1.49
C ARG A 81 -3.79 2.46 -2.55
N ILE A 82 -3.22 1.31 -2.19
CA ILE A 82 -2.68 0.35 -3.18
C ILE A 82 -3.76 -0.05 -4.17
N ALA A 83 -4.92 -0.52 -3.70
CA ALA A 83 -6.01 -0.96 -4.56
C ALA A 83 -6.51 0.17 -5.48
N ARG A 84 -6.70 1.38 -4.93
CA ARG A 84 -7.07 2.57 -5.70
C ARG A 84 -6.08 2.86 -6.82
N HIS A 85 -4.77 2.84 -6.54
CA HIS A 85 -3.77 3.08 -7.57
C HIS A 85 -3.73 1.95 -8.60
N ILE A 86 -3.80 0.67 -8.21
CA ILE A 86 -3.81 -0.44 -9.17
C ILE A 86 -4.99 -0.28 -10.14
N ALA A 87 -6.20 -0.07 -9.63
CA ALA A 87 -7.39 0.13 -10.45
C ALA A 87 -7.28 1.36 -11.35
N GLY A 88 -6.74 2.48 -10.83
CA GLY A 88 -6.49 3.68 -11.62
C GLY A 88 -5.46 3.46 -12.74
N HIS A 89 -4.38 2.73 -12.48
CA HIS A 89 -3.37 2.42 -13.50
C HIS A 89 -3.87 1.42 -14.54
N ALA A 90 -4.79 0.52 -14.16
CA ALA A 90 -5.40 -0.42 -15.11
C ALA A 90 -6.18 0.30 -16.23
N ALA A 91 -6.68 1.52 -15.99
CA ALA A 91 -7.35 2.33 -17.01
C ALA A 91 -6.44 2.72 -18.19
N SER A 92 -5.12 2.64 -18.02
CA SER A 92 -4.13 2.90 -19.07
C SER A 92 -3.84 1.66 -19.94
N LEU A 93 -4.47 0.52 -19.68
CA LEU A 93 -4.25 -0.74 -20.37
C LEU A 93 -5.45 -1.08 -21.28
N HIS A 94 -5.18 -1.65 -22.45
CA HIS A 94 -6.24 -2.21 -23.30
C HIS A 94 -6.81 -3.53 -22.74
N ARG A 95 -6.01 -4.25 -21.96
CA ARG A 95 -6.39 -5.48 -21.26
C ARG A 95 -5.51 -5.65 -20.02
N LEU A 96 -6.11 -6.05 -18.90
CA LEU A 96 -5.37 -6.38 -17.68
C LEU A 96 -5.16 -7.90 -17.60
N ASP A 97 -3.94 -8.34 -17.92
CA ASP A 97 -3.59 -9.77 -17.93
C ASP A 97 -3.12 -10.31 -16.57
N GLY A 98 -2.71 -9.44 -15.65
CA GLY A 98 -2.26 -9.85 -14.32
C GLY A 98 -1.82 -8.68 -13.44
N ILE A 99 -1.78 -8.96 -12.14
CA ILE A 99 -1.25 -8.05 -11.11
C ILE A 99 -0.07 -8.73 -10.44
N ILE A 100 1.00 -7.97 -10.23
CA ILE A 100 2.28 -8.47 -9.76
C ILE A 100 2.61 -7.80 -8.42
N PHE A 101 2.86 -8.62 -7.39
CA PHE A 101 3.39 -8.16 -6.11
C PHE A 101 4.89 -8.44 -6.05
N THR A 102 5.67 -7.43 -5.67
CA THR A 102 7.14 -7.52 -5.52
C THR A 102 7.61 -6.54 -4.42
N GLY A 103 8.90 -6.59 -4.09
CA GLY A 103 9.52 -5.83 -3.02
C GLY A 103 9.24 -6.46 -1.66
N GLY A 104 9.93 -5.97 -0.63
CA GLY A 104 9.89 -6.58 0.70
C GLY A 104 8.48 -6.84 1.24
N ILE A 105 7.55 -5.90 1.08
CA ILE A 105 6.14 -6.09 1.49
C ILE A 105 5.39 -7.05 0.55
N GLY A 106 5.48 -6.84 -0.77
CA GLY A 106 4.73 -7.62 -1.75
C GLY A 106 5.12 -9.10 -1.75
N GLU A 107 6.39 -9.41 -1.48
CA GLU A 107 6.91 -10.78 -1.46
C GLU A 107 6.59 -11.53 -0.16
N ASN A 108 6.62 -10.82 0.98
CA ASN A 108 6.58 -11.46 2.29
C ASN A 108 5.25 -11.32 3.06
N SER A 109 4.42 -10.32 2.75
CA SER A 109 3.16 -10.12 3.48
C SER A 109 1.96 -10.75 2.75
N SER A 110 1.61 -11.97 3.15
CA SER A 110 0.39 -12.64 2.67
C SER A 110 -0.87 -11.87 3.08
N LEU A 111 -0.85 -11.19 4.23
CA LEU A 111 -1.94 -10.35 4.71
C LEU A 111 -2.20 -9.17 3.76
N ILE A 112 -1.18 -8.39 3.40
CA ILE A 112 -1.35 -7.26 2.50
C ILE A 112 -1.81 -7.71 1.12
N ARG A 113 -1.18 -8.74 0.55
CA ARG A 113 -1.59 -9.29 -0.75
C ARG A 113 -3.07 -9.67 -0.73
N ARG A 114 -3.50 -10.41 0.30
CA ARG A 114 -4.89 -10.82 0.46
C ARG A 114 -5.84 -9.63 0.51
N LEU A 115 -5.58 -8.68 1.40
CA LEU A 115 -6.46 -7.52 1.58
C LEU A 115 -6.55 -6.64 0.33
N VAL A 116 -5.45 -6.48 -0.41
CA VAL A 116 -5.44 -5.75 -1.69
C VAL A 116 -6.27 -6.49 -2.74
N MET A 117 -6.11 -7.81 -2.88
CA MET A 117 -6.88 -8.60 -3.84
C MET A 117 -8.37 -8.60 -3.53
N GLU A 118 -8.76 -8.76 -2.26
CA GLU A 118 -10.15 -8.62 -1.81
C GLU A 118 -10.74 -7.26 -2.21
N HIS A 119 -9.95 -6.18 -2.08
CA HIS A 119 -10.38 -4.83 -2.46
C HIS A 119 -10.48 -4.63 -3.99
N LEU A 120 -9.83 -5.48 -4.79
CA LEU A 120 -9.81 -5.45 -6.25
C LEU A 120 -10.78 -6.44 -6.89
N ALA A 121 -11.70 -7.05 -6.13
CA ALA A 121 -12.70 -7.99 -6.63
C ALA A 121 -13.53 -7.43 -7.81
N VAL A 122 -13.75 -6.11 -7.87
CA VAL A 122 -14.44 -5.44 -8.98
C VAL A 122 -13.76 -5.64 -10.35
N LEU A 123 -12.45 -5.91 -10.35
CA LEU A 123 -11.70 -6.20 -11.58
C LEU A 123 -11.74 -7.69 -11.96
N GLY A 124 -12.42 -8.55 -11.21
CA GLY A 124 -12.40 -10.00 -11.42
C GLY A 124 -11.13 -10.67 -10.86
N VAL A 125 -10.48 -10.04 -9.87
CA VAL A 125 -9.33 -10.63 -9.18
C VAL A 125 -9.83 -11.64 -8.15
N GLU A 126 -9.38 -12.89 -8.30
CA GLU A 126 -9.63 -13.97 -7.34
C GLU A 126 -8.35 -14.35 -6.61
N ILE A 127 -8.48 -14.69 -5.33
CA ILE A 127 -7.37 -15.12 -4.50
C ILE A 127 -7.42 -16.63 -4.30
N ASP A 128 -6.34 -17.31 -4.66
CA ASP A 128 -6.04 -18.63 -4.12
C ASP A 128 -5.38 -18.45 -2.75
N THR A 129 -6.13 -18.80 -1.70
CA THR A 129 -5.68 -18.58 -0.32
C THR A 129 -4.50 -19.46 0.06
N GLU A 130 -4.40 -20.68 -0.48
CA GLU A 130 -3.30 -21.59 -0.17
C GLU A 130 -2.01 -21.09 -0.81
N MET A 131 -2.07 -20.76 -2.10
CA MET A 131 -0.93 -20.20 -2.83
C MET A 131 -0.48 -18.86 -2.25
N ASN A 132 -1.41 -18.02 -1.78
CA ASN A 132 -1.05 -16.74 -1.17
C ASN A 132 -0.30 -16.89 0.17
N GLN A 133 -0.40 -18.02 0.88
CA GLN A 133 0.38 -18.24 2.11
C GLN A 133 1.84 -18.59 1.83
N ILE A 134 2.18 -19.00 0.60
CA ILE A 134 3.55 -19.32 0.22
C ILE A 134 4.33 -18.00 0.07
N ALA A 135 5.47 -17.89 0.74
CA ALA A 135 6.37 -16.75 0.57
C ALA A 135 6.93 -16.76 -0.86
N LEU A 136 6.76 -15.65 -1.59
CA LEU A 136 7.08 -15.61 -3.03
C LEU A 136 8.57 -15.80 -3.32
N THR A 137 9.44 -15.52 -2.35
CA THR A 137 10.89 -15.73 -2.43
C THR A 137 11.33 -17.20 -2.47
N LEU A 138 10.43 -18.14 -2.17
CA LEU A 138 10.70 -19.59 -2.21
C LEU A 138 10.38 -20.23 -3.57
N LEU A 139 9.89 -19.45 -4.54
CA LEU A 139 9.57 -19.92 -5.88
C LEU A 139 10.79 -19.76 -6.79
N GLU A 140 11.38 -20.86 -7.25
CA GLU A 140 12.48 -20.86 -8.23
C GLU A 140 12.07 -20.20 -9.56
N SER A 141 13.06 -19.69 -10.27
CA SER A 141 13.08 -18.64 -11.32
C SER A 141 12.12 -18.72 -12.50
N GLU A 142 11.29 -19.75 -12.65
CA GLU A 142 10.30 -19.84 -13.74
C GLU A 142 8.91 -19.28 -13.37
N LEU A 143 8.70 -18.90 -12.11
CA LEU A 143 7.40 -18.44 -11.58
C LEU A 143 7.35 -16.95 -11.22
N PHE A 144 8.39 -16.18 -11.53
CA PHE A 144 8.36 -14.74 -11.28
C PHE A 144 7.88 -13.95 -12.49
N PRO A 145 6.93 -13.03 -12.30
CA PRO A 145 6.10 -12.82 -11.11
C PRO A 145 4.88 -13.75 -11.10
N VAL A 146 4.42 -14.15 -9.90
CA VAL A 146 3.12 -14.84 -9.75
C VAL A 146 2.06 -14.01 -10.42
N LYS A 147 1.67 -14.44 -11.62
CA LYS A 147 0.65 -13.80 -12.43
C LYS A 147 -0.67 -14.20 -11.80
N MET A 148 -1.15 -13.39 -10.86
CA MET A 148 -2.49 -13.56 -10.35
C MET A 148 -3.45 -13.29 -11.50
N ARG A 149 -4.10 -14.35 -11.96
CA ARG A 149 -4.97 -14.31 -13.13
C ARG A 149 -6.22 -13.52 -12.78
N VAL A 150 -6.46 -12.49 -13.57
CA VAL A 150 -7.73 -11.78 -13.53
C VAL A 150 -8.73 -12.61 -14.34
N SER A 151 -9.73 -13.14 -13.66
CA SER A 151 -10.80 -13.95 -14.26
C SER A 151 -11.97 -13.01 -14.55
N PHE A 152 -12.20 -12.70 -15.83
CA PHE A 152 -13.45 -12.05 -16.22
C PHE A 152 -14.52 -13.14 -16.27
N ALA A 153 -15.61 -12.96 -15.50
CA ALA A 153 -16.79 -13.79 -15.68
C ALA A 153 -17.30 -13.63 -17.13
N PRO A 154 -17.78 -14.71 -17.78
CA PRO A 154 -18.26 -14.68 -19.15
C PRO A 154 -19.47 -13.75 -19.35
#